data_AF-A0A078HW75-F1
#
_entry.id   AF-A0A078HW75-F1
#
_cell.length_a   1.000
_cell.length_b   1.000
_cell.length_c   1.000
_cell.angle_alpha   90.00
_cell.angle_beta   90.00
_cell.angle_gamma   90.00
#
_symmetry.space_group_name_H-M   'P 1'
#
loop_
_entity.id
_entity.type
_entity.pdbx_description
1 polymer ?
#
loop_
_entity_poly.entity_id
_entity_poly.type
_entity_poly.pdbx_seq_one_letter_code
_entity_poly.pdbx_strand_id
1 'polypeptide(L)'
;MISDLPKDLESEILSRVPAKSLWELKTTCKRWYALFRDRIAGGDLLLQNNNNGSIELTGKLTSLKCSKDLNISEIFQCDGLMLCSVKSELVVWNPCTGQTRSIKPRTCYCYDDAYALGYTTSSSGGHRSYRILRRYYSQNDKKVVLGEIYDLSSDSWRVLDDYFPPLGYSVNRNGVYKVNDAFLITKFDFTTETLVQSSSLG
;
A
#
# COMPACT_ATOMS: atom_id res chain seq x y z
N MET A 1 -9.59 6.48 17.91
CA MET A 1 -8.86 5.23 17.64
C MET A 1 -9.80 4.37 16.82
N ILE A 2 -9.47 4.10 15.56
CA ILE A 2 -10.21 3.13 14.74
C ILE A 2 -9.73 1.76 15.22
N SER A 3 -10.57 1.06 15.98
CA SER A 3 -10.27 -0.28 16.49
C SER A 3 -10.43 -1.33 15.39
N ASP A 4 -11.39 -1.10 14.50
CA ASP A 4 -11.69 -1.89 13.32
C ASP A 4 -12.02 -0.97 12.16
N LEU A 5 -11.52 -1.31 10.97
CA LEU A 5 -11.87 -0.58 9.76
C LEU A 5 -13.38 -0.74 9.51
N PRO A 6 -14.16 0.34 9.30
CA PRO A 6 -15.58 0.20 8.96
C PRO A 6 -15.75 -0.68 7.72
N LYS A 7 -16.76 -1.55 7.71
CA LYS A 7 -17.04 -2.47 6.57
C LYS A 7 -17.13 -1.75 5.22
N ASP A 8 -17.60 -0.51 5.25
CA ASP A 8 -17.72 0.35 4.08
C ASP A 8 -16.34 0.73 3.53
N LEU A 9 -15.38 1.01 4.41
CA LEU A 9 -14.00 1.33 4.07
C LEU A 9 -13.25 0.09 3.59
N GLU A 10 -13.50 -1.09 4.17
CA GLU A 10 -12.99 -2.37 3.65
C GLU A 10 -13.47 -2.63 2.23
N SER A 11 -14.75 -2.37 1.97
CA SER A 11 -15.35 -2.58 0.66
C SER A 11 -14.82 -1.59 -0.38
N GLU A 12 -14.54 -0.35 0.01
CA GLU A 12 -13.93 0.65 -0.86
C GLU A 12 -12.45 0.36 -1.13
N ILE A 13 -11.70 -0.19 -0.17
CA ILE A 13 -10.34 -0.68 -0.42
C ILE A 13 -10.38 -1.81 -1.45
N LEU A 14 -11.30 -2.77 -1.26
CA LEU A 14 -11.47 -3.90 -2.16
C LEU A 14 -11.80 -3.45 -3.59
N SER A 15 -12.60 -2.39 -3.75
CA SER A 15 -12.98 -1.89 -5.07
C SER A 15 -11.80 -1.34 -5.87
N ARG A 16 -10.76 -0.88 -5.17
CA ARG A 16 -9.58 -0.24 -5.75
C ARG A 16 -8.38 -1.17 -5.95
N VAL A 17 -8.35 -2.32 -5.27
CA VAL A 17 -7.27 -3.29 -5.40
C VAL A 17 -7.49 -4.15 -6.65
N PRO A 18 -6.50 -4.28 -7.55
CA PRO A 18 -6.61 -5.10 -8.75
C PRO A 18 -6.99 -6.57 -8.48
N ALA A 19 -7.93 -7.07 -9.29
CA ALA A 19 -8.50 -8.42 -9.24
C ALA A 19 -7.47 -9.56 -9.16
N LYS A 20 -6.32 -9.41 -9.82
CA LYS A 20 -5.22 -10.39 -9.76
C LYS A 20 -4.64 -10.57 -8.34
N SER A 21 -4.43 -9.47 -7.60
CA SER A 21 -3.96 -9.59 -6.21
C SER A 21 -5.06 -9.97 -5.25
N LEU A 22 -6.31 -9.64 -5.57
CA LEU A 22 -7.46 -10.18 -4.85
C LEU A 22 -7.49 -11.71 -4.96
N TRP A 23 -7.18 -12.25 -6.14
CA TRP A 23 -7.09 -13.69 -6.36
C TRP A 23 -5.94 -14.35 -5.60
N GLU A 24 -4.77 -13.71 -5.54
CA GLU A 24 -3.64 -14.19 -4.71
C GLU A 24 -3.97 -14.21 -3.22
N LEU A 25 -4.81 -13.29 -2.73
CA LEU A 25 -5.24 -13.23 -1.33
C LEU A 25 -6.28 -14.30 -0.96
N LYS A 26 -6.93 -14.94 -1.93
CA LYS A 26 -7.92 -16.01 -1.70
C LYS A 26 -7.33 -17.20 -0.94
N THR A 27 -6.07 -17.55 -1.19
CA THR A 27 -5.41 -18.73 -0.60
C THR A 27 -4.92 -18.47 0.82
N THR A 28 -4.77 -17.21 1.21
CA THR A 28 -4.15 -16.80 2.49
C THR A 28 -5.16 -16.23 3.48
N CYS A 29 -6.36 -15.83 3.03
CA CYS A 29 -7.32 -15.07 3.83
C CYS A 29 -8.77 -15.58 3.72
N LYS A 30 -9.28 -16.23 4.79
CA LYS A 30 -10.69 -16.66 4.85
C LYS A 30 -11.67 -15.49 4.88
N ARG A 31 -11.33 -14.42 5.60
CA ARG A 31 -12.17 -13.20 5.73
C ARG A 31 -12.38 -12.55 4.37
N TRP A 32 -11.32 -12.43 3.58
CA TRP A 32 -11.39 -11.87 2.24
C TRP A 32 -12.04 -12.83 1.26
N TYR A 33 -11.76 -14.12 1.37
CA TYR A 33 -12.46 -15.12 0.55
C TYR A 33 -13.99 -15.05 0.71
N ALA A 34 -14.50 -14.81 1.93
CA ALA A 34 -15.93 -14.58 2.16
C ALA A 34 -16.43 -13.33 1.42
N LEU A 35 -15.75 -12.18 1.60
CA LEU A 35 -16.09 -10.94 0.90
C LEU A 35 -16.05 -11.09 -0.63
N PHE A 36 -15.09 -11.83 -1.16
CA PHE A 36 -15.01 -12.13 -2.61
C PHE A 36 -16.11 -13.03 -3.08
N ARG A 37 -16.44 -14.08 -2.32
CA ARG A 37 -17.52 -15.00 -2.66
C ARG A 37 -18.83 -14.23 -2.76
N ASP A 38 -19.09 -13.32 -1.83
CA ASP A 38 -20.29 -12.49 -1.83
C ASP A 38 -20.35 -11.58 -3.06
N ARG A 39 -19.21 -11.01 -3.48
CA ARG A 39 -19.09 -10.18 -4.71
C ARG A 39 -19.28 -10.99 -6.00
N ILE A 40 -18.73 -12.20 -6.06
CA ILE A 40 -18.93 -13.11 -7.21
C ILE A 40 -20.40 -13.54 -7.29
N ALA A 41 -20.99 -13.89 -6.14
CA ALA A 41 -22.41 -14.26 -6.06
C ALA A 41 -23.34 -13.08 -6.42
N GLY A 42 -22.93 -11.85 -6.09
CA GLY A 42 -23.64 -10.63 -6.46
C GLY A 42 -23.45 -10.18 -7.90
N GLY A 43 -22.56 -10.83 -8.67
CA GLY A 43 -22.28 -10.47 -10.07
C GLY A 43 -21.31 -9.30 -10.27
N ASP A 44 -20.73 -8.75 -9.19
CA ASP A 44 -19.74 -7.65 -9.26
C ASP A 44 -18.39 -8.11 -9.84
N LEU A 45 -18.05 -9.40 -9.64
CA LEU A 45 -16.81 -10.03 -10.11
C LEU A 45 -17.14 -11.31 -10.89
N LEU A 46 -16.52 -11.48 -12.05
CA LEU A 46 -16.70 -12.63 -12.94
C LEU A 46 -15.43 -13.48 -12.97
N LEU A 47 -15.60 -14.79 -12.79
CA LEU A 47 -14.53 -15.76 -13.02
C LEU A 47 -14.56 -16.17 -14.50
N GLN A 48 -13.48 -15.90 -15.23
CA GLN A 48 -13.30 -16.37 -16.60
C GLN A 48 -12.22 -17.46 -16.61
N ASN A 49 -12.50 -18.55 -17.32
CA ASN A 49 -11.50 -19.56 -17.62
C ASN A 49 -10.81 -19.17 -18.92
N ASN A 50 -9.51 -19.01 -18.86
CA ASN A 50 -8.68 -18.81 -20.04
C ASN A 50 -8.42 -20.14 -20.74
N ASN A 51 -8.16 -20.09 -22.04
CA ASN A 51 -7.91 -21.27 -22.89
C ASN A 51 -6.70 -22.11 -22.45
N ASN A 52 -5.83 -21.57 -21.59
CA ASN A 52 -4.70 -22.26 -20.99
C ASN A 52 -5.02 -22.94 -19.64
N GLY A 53 -6.30 -23.00 -19.23
CA GLY A 53 -6.74 -23.58 -17.96
C GLY A 53 -6.51 -22.68 -16.74
N SER A 54 -6.03 -21.44 -16.92
CA SER A 54 -5.95 -20.47 -15.83
C SER A 54 -7.31 -19.80 -15.56
N ILE A 55 -7.58 -19.49 -14.30
CA ILE A 55 -8.78 -18.77 -13.88
C ILE A 55 -8.40 -17.31 -13.66
N GLU A 56 -9.03 -16.40 -14.40
CA GLU A 56 -8.83 -14.97 -14.26
C GLU A 56 -10.08 -14.30 -13.70
N LEU A 57 -9.89 -13.45 -12.70
CA LEU A 57 -10.95 -12.65 -12.14
C LEU A 57 -11.07 -11.37 -12.97
N THR A 58 -12.18 -11.25 -13.69
CA THR A 58 -12.50 -10.10 -14.54
C THR A 58 -13.70 -9.37 -13.95
N GLY A 59 -13.74 -8.06 -14.09
CA GLY A 59 -14.81 -7.26 -13.50
C GLY A 59 -14.25 -5.97 -12.94
N LYS A 60 -15.09 -4.93 -12.98
CA LYS A 60 -14.79 -3.65 -12.35
C LYS A 60 -15.64 -3.61 -11.10
N LEU A 61 -15.01 -3.74 -9.93
CA LEU A 61 -15.71 -3.40 -8.70
C LEU A 61 -16.14 -1.94 -8.85
N THR A 62 -17.44 -1.73 -9.01
CA THR A 62 -17.98 -0.38 -8.94
C THR A 62 -17.79 0.07 -7.50
N SER A 63 -17.14 1.21 -7.31
CA SER A 63 -17.04 1.83 -5.98
C SER A 63 -18.44 1.86 -5.39
N LEU A 64 -18.61 1.19 -4.25
CA LEU A 64 -19.87 1.31 -3.54
C LEU A 64 -20.01 2.80 -3.23
N LYS A 65 -21.19 3.37 -3.50
CA LYS A 65 -21.57 4.72 -3.04
C LYS A 65 -21.66 4.78 -1.50
N CYS A 66 -20.79 4.09 -0.78
CA CYS A 66 -20.80 4.00 0.66
C CYS A 66 -19.96 5.14 1.22
N SER A 67 -20.69 6.22 1.55
CA SER A 67 -20.27 7.45 2.19
C SER A 67 -19.34 8.37 1.38
N LYS A 68 -19.87 9.57 1.06
CA LYS A 68 -19.11 10.71 0.54
C LYS A 68 -17.96 11.15 1.47
N ASP A 69 -17.91 10.60 2.69
CA ASP A 69 -16.90 10.97 3.68
C ASP A 69 -15.65 10.08 3.60
N LEU A 70 -15.67 8.90 2.98
CA LEU A 70 -14.54 7.96 3.00
C LEU A 70 -13.56 8.24 1.84
N ASN A 71 -12.78 9.31 1.96
CA ASN A 71 -11.75 9.64 0.97
C ASN A 71 -10.45 8.85 1.24
N ILE A 72 -10.32 7.68 0.60
CA ILE A 72 -9.04 6.98 0.48
C ILE A 72 -8.25 7.65 -0.65
N SER A 73 -7.03 8.10 -0.39
CA SER A 73 -6.18 8.67 -1.45
C SER A 73 -5.30 7.60 -2.11
N GLU A 74 -4.66 6.76 -1.29
CA GLU A 74 -3.66 5.80 -1.75
C GLU A 74 -3.73 4.49 -0.97
N ILE A 75 -3.42 3.38 -1.66
CA ILE A 75 -3.39 2.02 -1.10
C ILE A 75 -2.10 1.32 -1.56
N PHE A 76 -1.30 0.86 -0.61
CA PHE A 76 -0.10 0.07 -0.85
C PHE A 76 -0.27 -1.31 -0.24
N GLN A 77 0.25 -2.33 -0.90
CA GLN A 77 0.24 -3.72 -0.42
C GLN A 77 1.66 -4.24 -0.33
N CYS A 78 1.96 -4.95 0.75
CA CYS A 78 3.22 -5.66 0.95
C CYS A 78 2.97 -6.93 1.75
N ASP A 79 3.17 -8.10 1.13
CA ASP A 79 3.19 -9.40 1.82
C ASP A 79 1.96 -9.65 2.74
N GLY A 80 0.78 -9.34 2.22
CA GLY A 80 -0.48 -9.51 2.95
C GLY A 80 -0.84 -8.37 3.91
N LEU A 81 0.04 -7.39 4.14
CA LEU A 81 -0.30 -6.14 4.82
C LEU A 81 -0.67 -5.04 3.81
N MET A 82 -1.53 -4.14 4.26
CA MET A 82 -1.96 -2.98 3.49
C MET A 82 -1.65 -1.70 4.24
N LEU A 83 -1.23 -0.66 3.51
CA LEU A 83 -1.09 0.70 4.00
C LEU A 83 -2.08 1.57 3.23
N CYS A 84 -2.93 2.29 3.96
CA CYS A 84 -3.97 3.13 3.40
C CYS A 84 -3.82 4.55 3.92
N SER A 85 -3.94 5.53 3.04
CA SER A 85 -4.13 6.93 3.43
C SER A 85 -5.63 7.25 3.34
N VAL A 86 -6.25 7.54 4.49
CA VAL A 86 -7.69 7.74 4.65
C VAL A 86 -7.94 9.02 5.43
N LYS A 87 -8.64 10.01 4.84
CA LYS A 87 -8.97 11.28 5.53
C LYS A 87 -7.76 11.96 6.19
N SER A 88 -6.60 11.92 5.54
CA SER A 88 -5.33 12.44 6.09
C SER A 88 -4.76 11.66 7.29
N GLU A 89 -5.28 10.47 7.57
CA GLU A 89 -4.67 9.50 8.48
C GLU A 89 -4.00 8.38 7.70
N LEU A 90 -2.86 7.90 8.21
CA LEU A 90 -2.15 6.76 7.65
C LEU A 90 -2.48 5.52 8.49
N VAL A 91 -2.99 4.46 7.86
CA VAL A 91 -3.45 3.26 8.54
C VAL A 91 -2.78 2.03 7.93
N VAL A 92 -2.13 1.23 8.77
CA VAL A 92 -1.75 -0.14 8.42
C VAL A 92 -2.92 -1.05 8.75
N TRP A 93 -3.26 -1.92 7.81
CA TRP A 93 -4.33 -2.88 7.96
C TRP A 93 -3.83 -4.29 7.61
N ASN A 94 -4.08 -5.23 8.51
CA ASN A 94 -3.97 -6.66 8.23
C ASN A 94 -5.33 -7.17 7.78
N PRO A 95 -5.53 -7.45 6.50
CA PRO A 95 -6.82 -7.83 5.98
C PRO A 95 -7.24 -9.25 6.37
N CYS A 96 -6.28 -10.12 6.74
CA CYS A 96 -6.53 -11.48 7.22
C CYS A 96 -7.09 -11.51 8.63
N THR A 97 -6.54 -10.69 9.53
CA THR A 97 -6.96 -10.63 10.93
C THR A 97 -7.99 -9.54 11.20
N GLY A 98 -8.11 -8.56 10.31
CA GLY A 98 -8.89 -7.35 10.54
C GLY A 98 -8.17 -6.28 11.34
N GLN A 99 -7.01 -6.59 11.90
CA GLN A 99 -6.29 -5.68 12.79
C GLN A 99 -5.88 -4.42 12.04
N THR A 100 -6.15 -3.27 12.64
CA THR A 100 -5.73 -1.97 12.12
C THR A 100 -4.77 -1.30 13.08
N ARG A 101 -3.89 -0.46 12.54
CA ARG A 101 -3.02 0.42 13.31
C ARG A 101 -2.95 1.78 12.62
N SER A 102 -3.41 2.81 13.30
CA SER A 102 -3.21 4.19 12.87
C SER A 102 -1.77 4.62 13.19
N ILE A 103 -1.09 5.16 12.19
CA ILE A 103 0.28 5.65 12.30
C ILE A 103 0.20 7.15 12.48
N LYS A 104 0.77 7.66 13.57
CA LYS A 104 0.85 9.11 13.81
C LYS A 104 2.13 9.67 13.19
N PRO A 105 2.10 10.83 12.52
CA PRO A 105 3.30 11.44 11.98
C PRO A 105 4.13 12.03 13.14
N ARG A 106 5.45 12.18 12.94
CA ARG A 106 6.29 13.00 13.84
C ARG A 106 5.97 14.49 13.75
N THR A 107 5.53 14.93 12.58
CA THR A 107 5.16 16.31 12.27
C THR A 107 3.67 16.37 11.97
N CYS A 108 3.28 16.61 10.71
CA CYS A 108 1.91 16.58 10.22
C CYS A 108 1.92 15.94 8.82
N TYR A 109 0.88 15.18 8.47
CA TYR A 109 0.73 14.66 7.12
C TYR A 109 0.41 15.78 6.13
N CYS A 110 1.00 15.72 4.93
CA CYS A 110 0.72 16.63 3.82
C CYS A 110 0.13 15.86 2.64
N TYR A 111 -0.60 16.55 1.76
CA TYR A 111 -1.18 15.94 0.57
C TYR A 111 -0.12 15.50 -0.45
N ASP A 112 1.07 16.13 -0.43
CA ASP A 112 2.23 15.79 -1.26
C ASP A 112 3.08 14.65 -0.66
N ASP A 113 2.72 14.12 0.52
CA ASP A 113 3.49 13.04 1.12
C ASP A 113 3.41 11.79 0.25
N ALA A 114 4.56 11.15 0.02
CA ALA A 114 4.63 9.90 -0.70
C ALA A 114 5.03 8.77 0.23
N TYR A 115 4.32 7.65 0.16
CA TYR A 115 4.54 6.51 1.04
C TYR A 115 5.04 5.28 0.29
N ALA A 116 5.76 4.40 1.00
CA ALA A 116 6.00 3.03 0.58
C ALA A 116 5.93 2.09 1.79
N LEU A 117 5.39 0.89 1.56
CA LEU A 117 5.33 -0.17 2.55
C LEU A 117 6.30 -1.29 2.14
N GLY A 118 7.13 -1.75 3.07
CA GLY A 118 8.07 -2.83 2.86
C GLY A 118 8.43 -3.54 4.16
N TYR A 119 9.44 -4.42 4.08
CA TYR A 119 10.00 -5.09 5.25
C TYR A 119 11.49 -5.34 5.08
N THR A 120 12.15 -5.54 6.20
CA THR A 120 13.49 -6.14 6.27
C THR A 120 13.38 -7.54 6.83
N THR A 121 14.24 -8.45 6.39
CA THR A 121 14.38 -9.78 6.98
C THR A 121 15.64 -9.81 7.81
N SER A 122 15.52 -10.25 9.06
CA SER A 122 16.71 -10.53 9.88
C SER A 122 17.55 -11.62 9.22
N SER A 123 18.88 -11.50 9.34
CA SER A 123 19.85 -12.48 8.84
C SER A 123 19.67 -13.88 9.43
N SER A 124 18.93 -14.03 10.54
CA SER A 124 18.54 -15.30 11.16
C SER A 124 17.26 -15.93 10.60
N GLY A 125 16.71 -15.41 9.50
CA GLY A 125 15.89 -16.20 8.58
C GLY A 125 14.46 -16.54 9.01
N GLY A 126 13.71 -15.60 9.60
CA GLY A 126 12.28 -15.85 9.84
C GLY A 126 11.41 -14.62 10.10
N HIS A 127 11.90 -13.64 10.85
CA HIS A 127 11.09 -12.47 11.22
C HIS A 127 11.25 -11.34 10.21
N ARG A 128 10.10 -10.89 9.67
CA ARG A 128 9.99 -9.67 8.87
C ARG A 128 9.74 -8.48 9.80
N SER A 129 10.60 -7.47 9.76
CA SER A 129 10.31 -6.18 10.37
C SER A 129 9.72 -5.25 9.32
N TYR A 130 8.40 -5.06 9.37
CA TYR A 130 7.69 -4.19 8.45
C TYR A 130 7.99 -2.73 8.73
N ARG A 131 8.12 -1.95 7.66
CA ARG A 131 8.51 -0.54 7.70
C ARG A 131 7.72 0.27 6.69
N ILE A 132 7.52 1.54 7.00
CA ILE A 132 6.91 2.52 6.11
C ILE A 132 7.94 3.61 5.83
N LEU A 133 8.24 3.85 4.57
CA LEU A 133 8.95 5.04 4.15
C LEU A 133 7.92 6.14 3.88
N ARG A 134 8.13 7.30 4.49
CA ARG A 134 7.41 8.53 4.19
C ARG A 134 8.40 9.55 3.63
N ARG A 135 8.11 10.07 2.44
CA ARG A 135 8.82 11.21 1.86
C ARG A 135 7.93 12.43 1.91
N TYR A 136 8.49 13.56 2.29
CA TYR A 136 7.75 14.79 2.47
C TYR A 136 8.63 16.01 2.17
N TYR A 137 8.01 17.13 1.82
CA TYR A 137 8.73 18.39 1.66
C TYR A 137 9.08 19.00 3.01
N SER A 138 10.29 19.53 3.13
CA SER A 138 10.68 20.32 4.31
C SER A 138 9.75 21.53 4.46
N GLN A 139 9.32 21.78 5.70
CA GLN A 139 8.48 22.94 6.01
C GLN A 139 9.22 24.27 5.78
N ASN A 140 10.56 24.25 5.92
CA ASN A 140 11.40 25.43 5.75
C ASN A 140 11.78 25.69 4.29
N ASP A 141 11.89 24.64 3.47
CA ASP A 141 12.20 24.76 2.05
C ASP A 141 11.46 23.68 1.25
N LYS A 142 10.45 24.12 0.49
CA LYS A 142 9.65 23.25 -0.39
C LYS A 142 10.44 22.65 -1.56
N LYS A 143 11.72 22.98 -1.73
CA LYS A 143 12.62 22.33 -2.70
C LYS A 143 13.35 21.12 -2.10
N VAL A 144 13.39 21.02 -0.77
CA VAL A 144 14.06 19.93 -0.07
C VAL A 144 13.05 18.83 0.22
N VAL A 145 13.30 17.65 -0.33
CA VAL A 145 12.52 16.44 -0.02
C VAL A 145 13.30 15.61 1.00
N LEU A 146 12.67 15.33 2.13
CA LEU A 146 13.21 14.52 3.22
C LEU A 146 12.54 13.15 3.24
N GLY A 147 13.23 12.17 3.82
CA GLY A 147 12.68 10.85 4.10
C GLY A 147 12.69 10.54 5.59
N GLU A 148 11.67 9.82 6.04
CA GLU A 148 11.66 9.19 7.35
C GLU A 148 11.10 7.77 7.24
N ILE A 149 11.60 6.87 8.09
CA ILE A 149 11.16 5.47 8.16
C ILE A 149 10.48 5.24 9.49
N TYR A 150 9.28 4.70 9.44
CA TYR A 150 8.57 4.14 10.58
C TYR A 150 8.81 2.64 10.63
N ASP A 151 9.19 2.12 11.80
CA ASP A 151 9.33 0.69 12.05
C ASP A 151 8.17 0.20 12.92
N LEU A 152 7.37 -0.73 12.37
CA LEU A 152 6.16 -1.23 13.02
C LEU A 152 6.46 -2.02 14.30
N SER A 153 7.65 -2.60 14.42
CA SER A 153 8.05 -3.40 15.57
C SER A 153 8.38 -2.49 16.76
N SER A 154 9.06 -1.38 16.48
CA SER A 154 9.46 -0.40 17.52
C SER A 154 8.42 0.69 17.80
N ASP A 155 7.37 0.79 16.98
CA ASP A 155 6.38 1.87 17.02
C ASP A 155 7.01 3.27 16.95
N SER A 156 8.09 3.40 16.17
CA SER A 156 8.87 4.63 16.14
C SER A 156 9.30 5.03 14.74
N TRP A 157 9.48 6.34 14.57
CA TRP A 157 9.97 6.97 13.36
C TRP A 157 11.43 7.39 13.53
N ARG A 158 12.22 7.28 12.46
CA ARG A 158 13.56 7.86 12.36
C ARG A 158 13.74 8.60 11.03
N VAL A 159 14.54 9.66 11.05
CA VAL A 159 14.88 10.45 9.86
C VAL A 159 15.95 9.72 9.05
N LEU A 160 15.87 9.84 7.73
CA LEU A 160 16.94 9.49 6.81
C LEU A 160 17.76 10.74 6.49
N ASP A 161 19.07 10.62 6.52
CA ASP A 161 19.98 11.74 6.22
C ASP A 161 20.07 12.04 4.71
N ASP A 162 19.52 11.16 3.87
CA ASP A 162 19.57 11.28 2.41
C ASP A 162 18.51 12.23 1.85
N TYR A 163 18.93 13.03 0.87
CA TYR A 163 18.03 13.87 0.08
C TYR A 163 17.34 13.04 -1.01
N PHE A 164 16.02 13.15 -1.10
CA PHE A 164 15.23 12.46 -2.10
C PHE A 164 15.00 13.33 -3.34
N PRO A 165 14.90 12.75 -4.55
CA PRO A 165 14.54 13.52 -5.74
C PRO A 165 13.10 14.07 -5.63
N PRO A 166 12.80 15.22 -6.26
CA PRO A 166 11.46 15.80 -6.32
C PRO A 166 10.39 14.84 -6.88
N LEU A 167 9.14 15.01 -6.48
CA LEU A 167 8.03 14.11 -6.82
C LEU A 167 7.73 14.10 -8.33
N GLY A 168 7.77 12.91 -8.94
CA GLY A 168 7.42 12.64 -10.34
C GLY A 168 6.48 11.43 -10.51
N TYR A 169 5.45 11.33 -9.67
CA TYR A 169 4.28 10.43 -9.66
C TYR A 169 4.36 9.07 -10.38
N SER A 170 4.59 8.01 -9.58
CA SER A 170 3.58 7.00 -9.18
C SER A 170 4.30 5.95 -8.33
N VAL A 171 3.71 5.55 -7.20
CA VAL A 171 4.24 4.44 -6.40
C VAL A 171 3.49 3.17 -6.80
N ASN A 172 4.13 2.27 -7.55
CA ASN A 172 3.57 0.94 -7.78
C ASN A 172 3.84 0.04 -6.57
N ARG A 173 3.08 -1.05 -6.50
CA ARG A 173 3.22 -2.18 -5.58
C ARG A 173 4.70 -2.47 -5.30
N ASN A 174 5.04 -2.55 -4.02
CA ASN A 174 6.40 -2.77 -3.48
C ASN A 174 7.32 -1.54 -3.39
N GLY A 175 6.78 -0.32 -3.30
CA GLY A 175 7.59 0.87 -3.02
C GLY A 175 8.39 1.38 -4.22
N VAL A 176 7.77 1.28 -5.40
CA VAL A 176 8.38 1.59 -6.69
C VAL A 176 7.94 2.96 -7.18
N TYR A 177 8.80 3.96 -7.09
CA TYR A 177 8.62 5.34 -7.52
C TYR A 177 8.90 5.51 -9.02
N LYS A 178 7.95 6.08 -9.76
CA LYS A 178 8.20 6.67 -11.08
C LYS A 178 8.79 8.06 -10.90
N VAL A 179 9.79 8.42 -11.72
CA VAL A 179 10.40 9.75 -11.75
C VAL A 179 10.53 10.20 -13.22
N ASN A 180 9.75 11.22 -13.62
CA ASN A 180 9.81 11.97 -14.89
C ASN A 180 9.49 11.20 -16.21
N ASP A 181 9.46 11.95 -17.33
CA ASP A 181 9.10 11.51 -18.71
C ASP A 181 10.04 10.44 -19.30
N ALA A 182 11.24 10.27 -18.73
CA ALA A 182 12.04 9.07 -18.93
C ALA A 182 11.67 8.08 -17.83
N PHE A 183 10.97 6.99 -18.17
CA PHE A 183 10.41 5.99 -17.24
C PHE A 183 11.46 5.33 -16.32
N LEU A 184 12.01 6.06 -15.35
CA LEU A 184 12.90 5.53 -14.33
C LEU A 184 12.05 5.02 -13.17
N ILE A 185 11.86 3.72 -13.19
CA ILE A 185 11.24 2.96 -12.12
C ILE A 185 12.29 2.82 -11.01
N THR A 186 12.14 3.53 -9.90
CA THR A 186 13.08 3.51 -8.77
C THR A 186 12.41 2.86 -7.58
N LYS A 187 12.94 1.75 -7.06
CA LYS A 187 12.40 1.07 -5.88
C LYS A 187 13.18 1.47 -4.64
N PHE A 188 12.52 1.65 -3.50
CA PHE A 188 13.25 1.75 -2.23
C PHE A 188 13.56 0.35 -1.69
N ASP A 189 14.84 0.07 -1.46
CA ASP A 189 15.28 -1.14 -0.77
C ASP A 189 15.31 -0.85 0.73
N PHE A 190 14.41 -1.48 1.49
CA PHE A 190 14.32 -1.30 2.93
C PHE A 190 15.50 -1.91 3.71
N THR A 191 16.27 -2.79 3.08
CA THR A 191 17.43 -3.48 3.67
C THR A 191 18.65 -2.58 3.63
N THR A 192 18.93 -1.97 2.48
CA THR A 192 20.05 -1.03 2.30
C THR A 192 19.64 0.42 2.56
N GLU A 193 18.34 0.68 2.64
CA GLU A 193 17.74 2.00 2.87
C GLU A 193 18.05 3.01 1.76
N THR A 194 18.17 2.50 0.53
CA THR A 194 18.55 3.28 -0.64
C THR A 194 17.52 3.17 -1.76
N LEU A 195 17.51 4.19 -2.62
CA LEU A 195 16.78 4.14 -3.89
C LEU A 195 17.59 3.34 -4.91
N VAL A 196 16.98 2.29 -5.45
CA VAL A 196 17.56 1.40 -6.45
C VAL A 196 16.81 1.56 -7.77
N GLN A 197 17.54 1.77 -8.87
CA GLN A 197 16.93 1.81 -10.20
C GLN A 197 16.52 0.40 -10.62
N SER A 198 15.23 0.20 -10.87
CA SER A 198 14.71 -1.02 -11.49
C SER A 198 14.96 -0.89 -12.99
N SER A 199 15.95 -1.62 -13.51
CA SER A 199 16.01 -1.90 -14.94
C SER A 199 14.72 -2.64 -15.32
N SER A 200 13.94 -2.08 -16.23
CA SER A 200 12.81 -2.77 -16.85
C SER A 200 13.32 -4.09 -17.45
N LEU A 201 12.95 -5.24 -16.86
CA LEU A 201 13.02 -6.51 -17.56
C LEU A 201 11.92 -6.49 -18.62
N GLY A 202 12.33 -6.64 -19.89
CA GLY A 202 11.43 -7.02 -20.97
C GLY A 202 10.86 -8.41 -20.78
#